data_AF-A0A2T6AEA8-F1
#
_entry.id   AF-A0A2T6AEA8-F1
#
_cell.length_a   1.000
_cell.length_b   1.000
_cell.length_c   1.000
_cell.angle_alpha   90.00
_cell.angle_beta   90.00
_cell.angle_gamma   90.00
#
_symmetry.space_group_name_H-M   'P 1'
#
loop_
_entity.id
_entity.type
_entity.pdbx_description
1 polymer ?
#
loop_
_entity_poly.entity_id
_entity_poly.type
_entity_poly.pdbx_seq_one_letter_code
_entity_poly.pdbx_strand_id
1 'polypeptide(L)' 'MASSTSKQFPPDVLLHFYALYKRATEKNGFYIPPTDQGDLRNAFKINALVQVKDLSKKEAQKRYIDLVEEHIGEIKD' A
#
# COMPACT_ATOMS: atom_id res chain seq x y z
N MET A 1 -3.00 -10.03 -12.07
CA MET A 1 -2.99 -8.72 -12.77
C MET A 1 -2.06 -7.73 -12.08
N ALA A 2 -2.36 -7.26 -10.87
CA ALA A 2 -1.46 -6.37 -10.13
C ALA A 2 -0.13 -7.03 -9.71
N SER A 3 -0.18 -8.24 -9.13
CA SER A 3 0.99 -9.00 -8.68
C SER A 3 1.90 -9.52 -9.80
N SER A 4 1.47 -9.43 -11.05
CA SER A 4 2.14 -9.96 -12.25
C SER A 4 2.50 -8.86 -13.25
N THR A 5 2.39 -7.59 -12.88
CA THR A 5 2.69 -6.45 -13.76
C THR A 5 4.21 -6.26 -13.90
N SER A 6 4.66 -5.89 -15.10
CA SER A 6 6.05 -5.48 -15.37
C SER A 6 6.23 -3.95 -15.44
N LYS A 7 5.15 -3.19 -15.23
CA LYS A 7 5.19 -1.72 -15.23
C LYS A 7 6.07 -1.19 -14.09
N GLN A 8 6.89 -0.19 -14.40
CA GLN A 8 7.66 0.54 -13.40
C GLN A 8 6.85 1.72 -12.89
N PHE A 9 6.94 2.01 -11.59
CA PHE A 9 6.21 3.10 -10.96
C PHE A 9 7.14 4.02 -10.17
N PRO A 10 6.78 5.31 -10.05
CA PRO A 10 7.40 6.19 -9.07
C PRO A 10 7.38 5.61 -7.65
N PRO A 11 8.39 5.88 -6.81
CA PRO A 11 8.47 5.33 -5.45
C PRO A 11 7.26 5.66 -4.55
N ASP A 12 6.65 6.83 -4.71
CA ASP A 12 5.45 7.26 -4.00
C ASP A 12 4.23 6.39 -4.34
N VAL A 13 4.03 6.06 -5.62
CA VAL A 13 2.97 5.13 -6.06
C VAL A 13 3.19 3.74 -5.45
N LEU A 14 4.44 3.26 -5.40
CA LEU A 14 4.78 1.99 -4.74
C LEU A 14 4.48 2.02 -3.23
N LEU A 15 4.71 3.15 -2.57
CA LEU A 15 4.39 3.34 -1.16
C LEU A 15 2.87 3.32 -0.91
N HIS A 16 2.07 3.91 -1.81
CA HIS A 16 0.60 3.83 -1.73
C HIS A 16 0.10 2.39 -1.87
N PHE A 17 0.60 1.63 -2.87
CA PHE A 17 0.26 0.21 -3.02
C PHE A 17 0.63 -0.58 -1.76
N TYR A 18 1.83 -0.38 -1.23
CA TYR A 18 2.29 -1.05 -0.02
C TYR A 18 1.40 -0.75 1.19
N ALA A 19 1.11 0.54 1.44
CA ALA A 19 0.35 0.96 2.62
C ALA A 19 -1.10 0.46 2.57
N LEU A 20 -1.77 0.61 1.43
CA LEU A 20 -3.15 0.14 1.23
C LEU A 20 -3.24 -1.39 1.34
N TYR A 21 -2.31 -2.13 0.72
CA TYR A 21 -2.26 -3.58 0.83
C TYR A 21 -2.07 -4.04 2.28
N LYS A 22 -1.10 -3.47 3.00
CA LYS A 22 -0.87 -3.82 4.40
C LYS A 22 -2.06 -3.48 5.27
N ARG A 23 -2.69 -2.31 5.08
CA ARG A 23 -3.89 -1.93 5.84
C ARG A 23 -5.08 -2.85 5.55
N ALA A 24 -5.24 -3.27 4.29
CA ALA A 24 -6.29 -4.18 3.84
C ALA A 24 -6.16 -5.61 4.38
N THR A 25 -4.93 -6.07 4.62
CA THR A 25 -4.63 -7.49 4.93
C THR A 25 -4.20 -7.73 6.37
N GLU A 26 -3.75 -6.71 7.10
CA GLU A 26 -3.30 -6.83 8.48
C GLU A 26 -4.41 -7.40 9.36
N LYS A 27 -4.10 -8.40 10.18
CA LYS A 27 -5.07 -9.06 11.06
C LYS A 27 -5.14 -8.36 12.41
N ASN A 28 -4.01 -7.84 12.90
CA ASN A 28 -3.84 -7.37 14.28
C ASN A 28 -3.88 -5.84 14.41
N GLY A 29 -4.83 -5.17 13.75
CA GLY A 29 -5.00 -3.72 13.85
C GLY A 29 -4.00 -2.94 12.98
N PHE A 30 -3.33 -1.94 13.56
CA PHE A 30 -2.34 -1.11 12.86
C PHE A 30 -0.93 -1.68 13.04
N TYR A 31 -0.26 -1.97 11.92
CA TYR A 31 1.09 -2.54 11.89
C TYR A 31 2.14 -1.48 11.62
N ILE A 32 3.20 -1.47 12.42
CA ILE A 32 4.41 -0.68 12.17
C ILE A 32 5.58 -1.67 12.05
N PRO A 33 6.28 -1.74 10.91
CA PRO A 33 7.46 -2.60 10.79
C PRO A 33 8.59 -2.09 11.70
N PRO A 34 9.44 -2.99 12.22
CA PRO A 34 10.66 -2.57 12.91
C PRO A 34 11.55 -1.76 11.97
N THR A 35 12.25 -0.77 12.50
CA THR A 35 13.16 0.10 11.75
C THR A 35 14.36 0.45 12.62
N ASP A 36 15.53 0.52 11.99
CA ASP A 36 16.77 0.97 12.63
C ASP A 36 17.05 2.44 12.31
N GLN A 37 17.95 3.07 13.08
CA GLN A 37 18.43 4.41 12.75
C GLN A 37 19.17 4.39 11.41
N GLY A 38 18.78 5.30 10.50
CA GLY A 38 19.34 5.38 9.16
C GLY A 38 18.60 4.56 8.09
N ASP A 39 17.62 3.73 8.46
CA ASP A 39 16.80 3.00 7.48
C ASP A 39 15.71 3.90 6.86
N LEU A 40 16.15 4.72 5.91
CA LEU A 40 15.29 5.67 5.21
C LEU A 40 14.14 4.98 4.46
N ARG A 41 14.38 3.76 3.93
CA ARG A 41 13.35 3.02 3.19
C ARG A 41 12.21 2.58 4.11
N ASN A 42 12.53 2.04 5.28
CA ASN A 42 11.49 1.67 6.24
C ASN A 42 10.83 2.91 6.86
N ALA A 43 11.55 4.01 7.07
CA ALA A 43 10.95 5.28 7.50
C ALA A 43 9.86 5.76 6.52
N PHE A 44 10.11 5.72 5.21
CA PHE A 44 9.10 6.07 4.20
C PHE A 44 7.89 5.12 4.22
N LYS A 45 8.12 3.81 4.39
CA LYS A 45 7.05 2.83 4.53
C LYS A 45 6.19 3.08 5.77
N ILE A 46 6.80 3.39 6.90
CA ILE A 46 6.10 3.72 8.15
C ILE A 46 5.25 4.97 7.94
N ASN A 47 5.81 6.02 7.33
CA ASN A 47 5.05 7.23 7.01
C ASN A 47 3.82 6.90 6.14
N ALA A 48 4.00 6.11 5.07
CA ALA A 48 2.89 5.70 4.20
C ALA A 48 1.82 4.89 4.96
N LEU A 49 2.23 3.99 5.88
CA LEU A 49 1.28 3.26 6.73
C LEU A 49 0.50 4.20 7.63
N VAL A 50 1.17 5.18 8.26
CA VAL A 50 0.52 6.16 9.14
C VAL A 50 -0.54 6.98 8.38
N GLN A 51 -0.31 7.30 7.11
CA GLN A 51 -1.28 8.04 6.28
C GLN A 51 -2.59 7.29 6.03
N VAL A 52 -2.58 5.95 6.10
CA VAL A 52 -3.77 5.11 5.86
C VAL A 52 -4.33 4.47 7.14
N LYS A 53 -3.81 4.83 8.31
CA LYS A 53 -4.11 4.17 9.59
C LYS A 53 -5.60 4.16 9.95
N ASP A 54 -6.32 5.22 9.58
CA ASP A 54 -7.71 5.45 9.95
C ASP A 54 -8.71 4.80 8.98
N LEU A 55 -8.23 4.28 7.84
CA LEU A 55 -9.08 3.54 6.91
C LEU A 55 -9.52 2.21 7.54
N SER A 56 -10.76 1.80 7.35
CA SER A 56 -11.16 0.42 7.58
C SER A 56 -10.46 -0.52 6.56
N LYS A 57 -10.42 -1.82 6.86
CA LYS A 57 -9.88 -2.82 5.92
C LYS A 57 -10.59 -2.78 4.56
N LYS A 58 -11.92 -2.62 4.59
CA LYS A 58 -12.75 -2.55 3.38
C LYS A 58 -12.45 -1.31 2.55
N GLU A 59 -12.26 -0.15 3.18
CA GLU A 59 -11.88 1.08 2.48
C GLU A 59 -10.47 0.97 1.89
N ALA A 60 -9.52 0.39 2.64
CA ALA A 60 -8.17 0.16 2.13
C ALA A 60 -8.16 -0.80 0.93
N GLN A 61 -8.98 -1.86 0.96
CA GLN A 61 -9.17 -2.77 -0.18
C GLN A 61 -9.74 -2.05 -1.40
N LYS A 62 -10.80 -1.26 -1.21
CA LYS A 62 -11.41 -0.50 -2.31
C LYS A 62 -10.40 0.46 -2.94
N ARG A 63 -9.73 1.27 -2.12
CA ARG A 63 -8.70 2.21 -2.62
C ARG A 63 -7.52 1.49 -3.29
N TYR A 64 -7.16 0.31 -2.82
CA TYR A 64 -6.13 -0.51 -3.48
C TYR A 64 -6.58 -0.92 -4.88
N ILE A 65 -7.83 -1.36 -5.04
CA ILE A 65 -8.42 -1.69 -6.34
C ILE A 65 -8.43 -0.46 -7.24
N ASP A 66 -8.96 0.67 -6.76
CA ASP A 66 -9.00 1.93 -7.52
C ASP A 66 -7.60 2.30 -8.03
N LEU A 67 -6.57 2.18 -7.17
CA LEU A 67 -5.17 2.46 -7.54
C LEU A 67 -4.59 1.45 -8.55
N VAL A 68 -5.00 0.17 -8.48
CA VAL A 68 -4.63 -0.84 -9.50
C VAL A 68 -5.26 -0.48 -10.84
N GLU A 69 -6.52 -0.08 -10.86
CA GLU A 69 -7.22 0.27 -12.09
C GLU A 69 -6.63 1.51 -12.75
N GLU A 70 -6.28 2.52 -11.95
CA GLU A 70 -5.64 3.76 -12.41
C GLU A 70 -4.28 3.50 -13.09
N HIS A 71 -3.43 2.65 -12.51
CA HIS A 71 -2.04 2.51 -12.94
C HIS A 71 -1.75 1.25 -13.77
N ILE A 72 -2.51 0.17 -13.57
CA ILE A 72 -2.26 -1.14 -14.17
C ILE A 72 -3.30 -1.44 -15.25
N GLY A 73 -4.58 -1.21 -14.97
CA GLY A 73 -5.70 -1.37 -15.90
C GLY A 73 -6.95 -1.94 -15.20
N GLU A 74 -8.11 -1.81 -15.85
CA GLU A 74 -9.43 -2.19 -15.31
C GLU A 74 -9.50 -3.67 -14.89
N ILE A 75 -10.08 -3.93 -13.73
CA ILE A 75 -10.40 -5.28 -13.27
C ILE A 75 -11.79 -5.62 -13.82
N LYS A 76 -11.85 -6.44 -14.87
CA LYS A 76 -13.13 -6.94 -15.38
C LYS A 76 -13.70 -7.98 -14.41
N ASP A 77 -14.96 -7.79 -14.03
CA ASP A 77 -15.78 -8.72 -13.22
C ASP A 77 -15.92 -10.11 -13.86
#